data_AF-A0A1C0A6J7-F1
#
_entry.id   AF-A0A1C0A6J7-F1
#
_cell.length_a   1.000
_cell.length_b   1.000
_cell.length_c   1.000
_cell.angle_alpha   90.00
_cell.angle_beta   90.00
_cell.angle_gamma   90.00
#
_symmetry.space_group_name_H-M   'P 1'
#
loop_
_entity.id
_entity.type
_entity.pdbx_description
1 polymer ?
#
loop_
_entity_poly.entity_id
_entity_poly.type
_entity_poly.pdbx_seq_one_letter_code
_entity_poly.pdbx_strand_id
1 'polypeptide(L)'
;MTLGYPDKILPYPAVEYIPLSIRTKIFSNNWENRYQNKLYVLDNQSKSKSLLSRLGINHPENINFNNNLLILLLNGKVEDIYYRGYKVQMIGDSINNSYHLFTITKEYFYKDKLTFNFFLANGELISKERYQL
;
A
#
# COMPACT_ATOMS: atom_id res chain seq x y z
N MET A 1 21.90 1.32 -12.01
CA MET A 1 21.69 1.96 -10.69
C MET A 1 20.34 1.48 -10.19
N THR A 2 20.32 0.69 -9.12
CA THR A 2 19.08 0.34 -8.39
C THR A 2 18.66 1.57 -7.57
N LEU A 3 17.40 1.64 -7.15
CA LEU A 3 16.85 2.77 -6.36
C LEU A 3 17.37 2.81 -4.91
N GLY A 4 18.56 2.26 -4.64
CA GLY A 4 19.14 2.14 -3.30
C GLY A 4 18.59 0.98 -2.46
N TYR A 5 17.63 0.19 -2.99
CA TYR A 5 17.07 -0.98 -2.31
C TYR A 5 17.69 -2.30 -2.78
N PRO A 6 17.65 -3.36 -1.95
CA PRO A 6 18.10 -4.69 -2.35
C PRO A 6 17.35 -5.22 -3.57
N ASP A 7 18.05 -6.02 -4.40
CA ASP A 7 17.48 -6.68 -5.59
C ASP A 7 16.28 -7.58 -5.24
N LYS A 8 16.21 -8.09 -4.01
CA LYS A 8 15.04 -8.84 -3.54
C LYS A 8 13.74 -8.02 -3.58
N ILE A 9 13.81 -6.70 -3.37
CA ILE A 9 12.67 -5.78 -3.45
C ILE A 9 12.50 -5.31 -4.90
N LEU A 10 13.58 -4.79 -5.50
CA LEU A 10 13.60 -4.17 -6.82
C LEU A 10 14.67 -4.82 -7.72
N PRO A 11 14.41 -6.01 -8.31
CA PRO A 11 15.41 -6.80 -9.05
C PRO A 11 15.78 -6.24 -10.43
N TYR A 12 15.33 -5.05 -10.78
CA TYR A 12 15.48 -4.46 -12.12
C TYR A 12 16.12 -3.07 -11.98
N PRO A 13 16.67 -2.49 -13.06
CA PRO A 13 17.13 -1.12 -13.06
C PRO A 13 16.04 -0.11 -12.66
N ALA A 14 16.43 0.98 -11.99
CA ALA A 14 15.52 2.03 -11.53
C ALA A 14 14.57 2.56 -12.62
N VAL A 15 15.09 2.74 -13.85
CA VAL A 15 14.36 3.24 -15.02
C VAL A 15 13.17 2.36 -15.43
N GLU A 16 13.15 1.09 -15.02
CA GLU A 16 12.05 0.18 -15.36
C GLU A 16 10.87 0.25 -14.38
N TYR A 17 10.97 1.07 -13.32
CA TYR A 17 9.90 1.22 -12.33
C TYR A 17 9.16 2.53 -12.52
N ILE A 18 7.84 2.46 -12.34
CA ILE A 18 6.98 3.63 -12.25
C ILE A 18 6.81 3.96 -10.75
N PRO A 19 7.38 5.08 -10.25
CA PRO A 19 7.14 5.50 -8.88
C PRO A 19 5.67 5.95 -8.72
N LEU A 20 5.01 5.51 -7.66
CA LEU A 20 3.63 5.89 -7.35
C LEU A 20 3.59 6.83 -6.16
N SER A 21 2.87 7.95 -6.31
CA SER A 21 2.72 8.91 -5.22
C SER A 21 1.69 8.44 -4.20
N ILE A 22 2.03 8.59 -2.92
CA ILE A 22 1.13 8.42 -1.78
C ILE A 22 0.26 9.68 -1.67
N ARG A 23 -1.06 9.55 -1.85
CA ARG A 23 -2.04 10.65 -1.80
C ARG A 23 -3.03 10.43 -0.65
N THR A 24 -3.69 11.48 -0.15
CA THR A 24 -4.70 11.41 0.93
C THR A 24 -4.24 10.53 2.10
N LYS A 25 -3.18 10.98 2.78
CA LYS A 25 -2.43 10.21 3.78
C LYS A 25 -2.95 10.43 5.19
N ILE A 26 -3.32 9.35 5.86
CA ILE A 26 -3.61 9.30 7.30
C ILE A 26 -2.70 8.26 7.93
N PHE A 27 -1.98 8.64 8.96
CA PHE A 27 -1.13 7.75 9.74
C PHE A 27 -1.44 7.93 11.21
N SER A 28 -1.61 6.81 11.92
CA SER A 28 -1.71 6.78 13.38
C SER A 28 -0.79 5.69 13.90
N ASN A 29 -0.01 5.99 14.93
CA ASN A 29 0.93 5.08 15.59
C ASN A 29 0.52 4.72 17.04
N ASN A 30 -0.64 5.21 17.48
CA ASN A 30 -1.23 4.92 18.78
C ASN A 30 -2.65 4.37 18.60
N TRP A 31 -2.85 3.57 17.55
CA TRP A 31 -4.11 2.87 17.31
C TRP A 31 -4.15 1.64 18.21
N GLU A 32 -5.24 1.43 18.96
CA GLU A 32 -5.43 0.23 19.79
C GLU A 32 -5.59 -1.03 18.94
N ASN A 33 -4.50 -1.44 18.31
CA ASN A 33 -4.48 -2.49 17.32
C ASN A 33 -4.40 -3.86 18.02
N ARG A 34 -5.35 -4.73 17.70
CA ARG A 34 -5.32 -6.15 18.10
C ARG A 34 -5.04 -7.09 16.91
N TYR A 35 -4.80 -6.52 15.74
CA TYR A 35 -4.64 -7.21 14.47
C TYR A 35 -3.16 -7.38 14.12
N GLN A 36 -2.87 -8.49 13.43
CA GLN A 36 -1.57 -8.75 12.83
C GLN A 36 -1.32 -7.85 11.61
N ASN A 37 -0.07 -7.83 11.15
CA ASN A 37 0.34 -7.11 9.95
C ASN A 37 -0.52 -7.54 8.76
N LYS A 38 -1.27 -6.59 8.21
CA LYS A 38 -2.19 -6.87 7.11
C LYS A 38 -2.29 -5.68 6.17
N LEU A 39 -2.39 -6.02 4.90
CA LEU A 39 -2.54 -5.09 3.81
C LEU A 39 -3.91 -5.29 3.18
N TYR A 40 -4.62 -4.20 2.94
CA TYR A 40 -5.87 -4.19 2.20
C TYR A 40 -5.76 -3.24 1.01
N VAL A 41 -6.26 -3.70 -0.13
CA VAL A 41 -6.41 -2.91 -1.34
C VAL A 41 -7.90 -2.77 -1.62
N LEU A 42 -8.40 -1.54 -1.61
CA LEU A 42 -9.82 -1.22 -1.65
C LEU A 42 -10.11 -0.34 -2.85
N ASP A 43 -11.13 -0.72 -3.60
CA ASP A 43 -11.50 -0.12 -4.88
C ASP A 43 -12.93 0.42 -4.91
N ASN A 44 -13.63 0.33 -3.77
CA ASN A 44 -15.02 0.66 -3.67
C ASN A 44 -15.34 1.39 -2.36
N GLN A 45 -16.16 2.43 -2.47
CA GLN A 45 -16.60 3.26 -1.34
C GLN A 45 -17.34 2.46 -0.26
N SER A 46 -18.24 1.56 -0.62
CA SER A 46 -19.03 0.76 0.32
C SER A 46 -18.15 -0.24 1.08
N LYS A 47 -17.32 -1.00 0.34
CA LYS A 47 -16.39 -1.97 0.93
C LYS A 47 -15.40 -1.28 1.88
N SER A 48 -14.84 -0.15 1.45
CA SER A 48 -13.89 0.61 2.27
C SER A 48 -14.53 1.16 3.54
N LYS A 49 -15.72 1.78 3.45
CA LYS A 49 -16.46 2.25 4.64
C LYS A 49 -16.72 1.10 5.61
N SER A 50 -17.28 -0.01 5.13
CA SER A 50 -17.58 -1.18 5.98
C SER A 50 -16.34 -1.71 6.70
N LEU A 51 -15.23 -1.88 5.98
CA LEU A 51 -13.98 -2.37 6.57
C LEU A 51 -13.42 -1.39 7.61
N LEU A 52 -13.31 -0.10 7.27
CA LEU A 52 -12.72 0.90 8.17
C LEU A 52 -13.56 1.09 9.43
N SER A 53 -14.89 1.12 9.31
CA SER A 53 -15.79 1.18 10.48
C SER A 53 -15.61 -0.01 11.41
N ARG A 54 -15.45 -1.23 10.87
CA ARG A 54 -15.17 -2.43 11.70
C ARG A 54 -13.84 -2.34 12.44
N LEU A 55 -12.87 -1.62 11.87
CA LEU A 55 -11.56 -1.38 12.46
C LEU A 55 -11.53 -0.14 13.36
N GLY A 56 -12.63 0.61 13.49
CA GLY A 56 -12.66 1.87 14.22
C GLY A 56 -11.81 2.97 13.58
N ILE A 57 -11.58 2.90 12.26
CA ILE A 57 -10.80 3.88 11.49
C ILE A 57 -11.77 4.80 10.75
N ASN A 58 -11.50 6.11 10.79
CA ASN A 58 -12.30 7.08 10.06
C ASN A 58 -12.08 6.93 8.55
N HIS A 59 -13.17 6.89 7.79
CA HIS A 59 -13.10 6.82 6.33
C HIS A 59 -12.78 8.22 5.77
N PRO A 60 -11.73 8.37 4.94
CA PRO A 60 -11.40 9.65 4.31
C PRO A 60 -12.47 10.04 3.28
N GLU A 61 -12.94 11.28 3.36
CA GLU A 61 -13.96 11.80 2.46
C GLU A 61 -13.42 11.98 1.03
N ASN A 62 -14.32 11.96 0.04
CA ASN A 62 -14.07 12.37 -1.35
C ASN A 62 -13.01 11.57 -2.13
N ILE A 63 -12.84 10.27 -1.85
CA ILE A 63 -12.00 9.41 -2.71
C ILE A 63 -12.71 9.14 -4.04
N ASN A 64 -12.07 9.52 -5.15
CA ASN A 64 -12.48 9.08 -6.48
C ASN A 64 -11.93 7.67 -6.77
N PHE A 65 -12.75 6.66 -6.47
CA PHE A 65 -12.43 5.25 -6.70
C PHE A 65 -12.38 4.83 -8.18
N ASN A 66 -12.83 5.68 -9.13
CA ASN A 66 -12.65 5.38 -10.56
C ASN A 66 -11.18 5.46 -10.96
N ASN A 67 -10.43 6.37 -10.34
CA ASN A 67 -9.02 6.62 -10.69
C ASN A 67 -8.05 6.20 -9.60
N ASN A 68 -8.52 5.93 -8.37
CA ASN A 68 -7.64 5.63 -7.24
C ASN A 68 -8.01 4.31 -6.56
N LEU A 69 -7.01 3.70 -5.95
CA LEU A 69 -7.17 2.67 -4.93
C LEU A 69 -6.94 3.29 -3.56
N LEU A 70 -7.69 2.83 -2.57
CA LEU A 70 -7.43 3.09 -1.16
C LEU A 70 -6.66 1.89 -0.58
N ILE A 71 -5.50 2.18 -0.01
CA ILE A 71 -4.60 1.21 0.59
C ILE A 71 -4.62 1.40 2.10
N LEU A 72 -4.87 0.32 2.83
CA LEU A 72 -4.74 0.28 4.28
C LEU A 72 -3.66 -0.72 4.65
N LEU A 73 -2.61 -0.24 5.32
CA LEU A 73 -1.58 -1.06 5.92
C LEU A 73 -1.72 -1.02 7.44
N LEU A 74 -1.77 -2.18 8.09
CA LEU A 74 -1.73 -2.30 9.55
C LEU A 74 -0.30 -2.60 10.02
N ASN A 75 0.07 -2.01 11.15
CA ASN A 75 1.38 -2.11 11.79
C ASN A 75 2.57 -1.73 10.90
N GLY A 76 2.39 -0.73 10.04
CA GLY A 76 3.47 -0.25 9.22
C GLY A 76 3.18 1.10 8.60
N LYS A 77 4.24 1.72 8.11
CA LYS A 77 4.22 2.98 7.37
C LYS A 77 4.95 2.77 6.06
N VAL A 78 4.31 3.20 4.98
CA VAL A 78 4.87 3.17 3.64
C VAL A 78 5.49 4.52 3.34
N GLU A 79 6.69 4.50 2.79
CA GLU A 79 7.44 5.69 2.39
C GLU A 79 7.55 5.75 0.86
N ASP A 80 7.86 4.61 0.24
CA ASP A 80 8.07 4.51 -1.20
C ASP A 80 7.19 3.44 -1.83
N ILE A 81 6.76 3.70 -3.07
CA ILE A 81 5.95 2.76 -3.85
C ILE A 81 6.44 2.74 -5.29
N TYR A 82 6.72 1.53 -5.78
CA TYR A 82 7.17 1.30 -7.15
C TYR A 82 6.31 0.24 -7.82
N TYR A 83 5.91 0.51 -9.06
CA TYR A 83 5.14 -0.40 -9.89
C TYR A 83 5.95 -0.88 -11.09
N ARG A 84 5.89 -2.19 -11.36
CA ARG A 84 6.41 -2.81 -12.58
C ARG A 84 5.68 -4.12 -12.87
N GLY A 85 5.18 -4.28 -14.10
CA GLY A 85 4.49 -5.50 -14.54
C GLY A 85 3.21 -5.74 -13.77
N TYR A 86 3.19 -6.79 -12.95
CA TYR A 86 2.06 -7.14 -12.08
C TYR A 86 2.35 -6.90 -10.59
N LYS A 87 3.47 -6.24 -10.26
CA LYS A 87 3.91 -6.04 -8.88
C LYS A 87 3.86 -4.57 -8.49
N VAL A 88 3.30 -4.29 -7.32
CA VAL A 88 3.41 -3.03 -6.61
C VAL A 88 4.24 -3.28 -5.35
N GLN A 89 5.45 -2.74 -5.34
CA GLN A 89 6.40 -2.87 -4.24
C GLN A 89 6.29 -1.62 -3.37
N MET A 90 5.84 -1.80 -2.13
CA MET A 90 5.77 -0.75 -1.12
C MET A 90 6.90 -0.99 -0.12
N ILE A 91 7.64 0.06 0.20
CA ILE A 91 8.78 0.00 1.13
C ILE A 91 8.53 0.98 2.28
N GLY A 92 8.90 0.58 3.49
CA GLY A 92 8.92 1.46 4.65
C GLY A 92 9.22 0.69 5.93
N ASP A 93 8.55 1.07 7.02
CA ASP A 93 8.86 0.59 8.37
C ASP A 93 7.70 -0.20 8.99
N SER A 94 8.05 -1.22 9.78
CA SER A 94 7.10 -1.89 10.68
C SER A 94 6.96 -1.06 11.95
N ILE A 95 5.74 -0.66 12.27
CA ILE A 95 5.43 0.18 13.44
C ILE A 95 4.25 -0.47 14.14
N ASN A 96 4.47 -1.08 15.30
CA ASN A 96 3.40 -1.74 16.04
C ASN A 96 2.32 -0.74 16.45
N ASN A 97 1.08 -1.22 16.58
CA ASN A 97 -0.07 -0.42 16.99
C ASN A 97 -0.32 0.77 16.07
N SER A 98 -0.03 0.60 14.78
CA SER A 98 -0.22 1.64 13.77
C SER A 98 -1.14 1.22 12.65
N TYR A 99 -1.66 2.21 11.93
CA TYR A 99 -2.15 2.02 10.58
C TYR A 99 -1.70 3.17 9.69
N HIS A 100 -1.55 2.86 8.41
CA HIS A 100 -1.28 3.82 7.36
C HIS A 100 -2.34 3.65 6.27
N LEU A 101 -3.16 4.67 6.11
CA LEU A 101 -4.23 4.73 5.13
C LEU A 101 -3.87 5.79 4.09
N PHE A 102 -3.84 5.41 2.83
CA PHE A 102 -3.49 6.31 1.75
C PHE A 102 -4.08 5.86 0.43
N THR A 103 -4.07 6.72 -0.57
CA THR A 103 -4.51 6.42 -1.92
C THR A 103 -3.35 6.43 -2.91
N ILE A 104 -3.49 5.65 -3.97
CA ILE A 104 -2.58 5.64 -5.12
C ILE A 104 -3.42 5.70 -6.41
N THR A 105 -2.85 6.29 -7.47
CA THR A 105 -3.51 6.33 -8.78
C THR A 105 -3.47 4.96 -9.48
N LYS A 106 -4.54 4.64 -10.21
CA LYS A 106 -4.65 3.47 -11.09
C LYS A 106 -4.12 3.72 -12.49
N GLU A 107 -3.87 4.97 -12.86
CA GLU A 107 -3.55 5.40 -14.23
C GLU A 107 -2.35 4.69 -14.85
N TYR A 108 -1.40 4.25 -14.04
CA TYR A 108 -0.19 3.57 -14.51
C TYR A 108 -0.35 2.05 -14.65
N PHE A 109 -1.40 1.46 -14.09
CA PHE A 109 -1.56 0.01 -14.09
C PHE A 109 -2.05 -0.49 -15.45
N TYR A 110 -1.18 -1.21 -16.15
CA TYR A 110 -1.48 -1.85 -17.43
C TYR A 110 -1.75 -3.36 -17.29
N LYS A 111 -1.87 -3.86 -16.07
CA LYS A 111 -2.21 -5.26 -15.75
C LYS A 111 -3.38 -5.29 -14.77
N ASP A 112 -4.40 -6.10 -15.10
CA ASP A 112 -5.60 -6.22 -14.26
C ASP A 112 -5.34 -6.94 -12.95
N LYS A 113 -4.40 -7.90 -12.93
CA LYS A 113 -4.03 -8.67 -11.75
C LYS A 113 -2.74 -8.11 -11.17
N LEU A 114 -2.83 -7.56 -9.98
CA LEU A 114 -1.73 -6.94 -9.26
C LEU A 114 -1.41 -7.70 -7.97
N THR A 115 -0.14 -7.72 -7.61
CA THR A 115 0.35 -8.19 -6.32
C THR A 115 1.01 -7.03 -5.61
N PHE A 116 0.42 -6.62 -4.51
CA PHE A 116 0.96 -5.62 -3.62
C PHE A 116 1.81 -6.30 -2.56
N ASN A 117 3.05 -5.86 -2.39
CA ASN A 117 3.95 -6.36 -1.36
C ASN A 117 4.41 -5.19 -0.50
N PHE A 118 4.47 -5.38 0.80
CA PHE A 118 5.06 -4.43 1.73
C PHE A 118 6.36 -5.02 2.28
N PHE A 119 7.46 -4.32 2.03
CA PHE A 119 8.81 -4.69 2.46
C PHE A 119 9.36 -3.69 3.47
N LEU A 120 10.21 -4.19 4.37
CA LEU A 120 11.18 -3.35 5.06
C LEU A 120 12.35 -3.01 4.13
N ALA A 121 13.05 -1.92 4.39
CA ALA A 121 14.22 -1.50 3.60
C ALA A 121 15.32 -2.57 3.52
N ASN A 122 15.42 -3.47 4.51
CA ASN A 122 16.35 -4.60 4.53
C ASN A 122 15.97 -5.77 3.58
N GLY A 123 14.81 -5.72 2.92
CA GLY A 123 14.33 -6.77 2.02
C GLY A 123 13.46 -7.85 2.67
N GLU A 124 13.09 -7.70 3.94
CA GLU A 124 12.09 -8.55 4.59
C GLU A 124 10.69 -8.24 4.05
N LEU A 125 9.95 -9.28 3.64
CA LEU A 125 8.56 -9.15 3.19
C LEU A 125 7.62 -9.27 4.39
N ILE A 126 6.87 -8.22 4.68
CA ILE A 126 6.00 -8.14 5.86
C ILE A 126 4.55 -8.51 5.52
N SER A 127 4.04 -8.04 4.39
CA SER A 127 2.68 -8.33 3.98
C SER A 127 2.54 -8.39 2.46
N LYS A 128 1.53 -9.12 2.01
CA LYS A 128 1.25 -9.33 0.59
C LYS A 128 -0.25 -9.43 0.38
N GLU A 129 -0.74 -8.75 -0.64
CA GLU A 129 -2.14 -8.78 -1.05
C GLU A 129 -2.24 -8.94 -2.57
N ARG A 130 -3.15 -9.80 -3.02
CA ARG A 130 -3.50 -9.94 -4.44
C ARG A 130 -4.75 -9.13 -4.73
N TYR A 131 -4.73 -8.36 -5.80
CA TYR A 131 -5.82 -7.50 -6.20
C TYR A 131 -6.13 -7.67 -7.69
N GLN A 132 -7.41 -7.55 -8.03
CA GLN A 132 -7.89 -7.53 -9.40
C GLN A 132 -8.65 -6.22 -9.62
N LEU A 133 -8.22 -5.44 -10.61
CA LEU A 133 -8.83 -4.17 -11.04
C LEU A 133 -10.27 -4.34 -11.55
#